data_AF-A0A5S3YUE6-F1
#
_entry.id   AF-A0A5S3YUE6-F1
#
_cell.length_a   1.000
_cell.length_b   1.000
_cell.length_c   1.000
_cell.angle_alpha   90.00
_cell.angle_beta   90.00
_cell.angle_gamma   90.00
#
_symmetry.space_group_name_H-M   'P 1'
#
loop_
_entity.id
_entity.type
_entity.pdbx_description
1 polymer ?
#
loop_
_entity_poly.entity_id
_entity_poly.type
_entity_poly.pdbx_seq_one_letter_code
_entity_poly.pdbx_strand_id
1 'polypeptide(L)'
;VNDDLPIRTKGAVHSGKVRSVYWLTDADSARLIADKQYDVPHGTELAIMVISDRISAFDCIWQGENGLNGVPGKGIALNSVAAHWFKLFDDAGLAG
;
A
#
# COMPACT_ATOMS: atom_id res chain seq x y z
N VAL A 1 -10.20 7.59 -7.62
CA VAL A 1 -8.84 7.56 -7.06
C VAL A 1 -9.00 6.90 -5.69
N ASN A 2 -8.03 6.16 -5.14
CA ASN A 2 -8.22 5.41 -3.89
C ASN A 2 -7.69 6.20 -2.68
N ASP A 3 -8.03 7.48 -2.62
CA ASP A 3 -7.59 8.48 -1.63
C ASP A 3 -8.71 8.93 -0.67
N ASP A 4 -9.89 8.33 -0.78
CA ASP A 4 -11.11 8.64 -0.02
C ASP A 4 -11.46 7.57 1.01
N LEU A 5 -10.58 6.59 1.23
CA LEU A 5 -10.81 5.56 2.24
C LEU A 5 -10.81 6.21 3.65
N PRO A 6 -11.69 5.75 4.56
CA PRO A 6 -11.81 6.31 5.92
C PRO A 6 -10.66 5.84 6.84
N ILE A 7 -9.43 6.02 6.38
CA ILE A 7 -8.20 5.70 7.10
C ILE A 7 -7.71 6.98 7.77
N ARG A 8 -7.48 6.92 9.09
CA ARG A 8 -6.87 8.03 9.82
C ARG A 8 -5.45 8.25 9.31
N THR A 9 -5.15 9.44 8.80
CA THR A 9 -3.88 9.78 8.16
C THR A 9 -3.27 11.04 8.75
N LYS A 10 -1.93 11.08 8.82
CA LYS A 10 -1.14 12.26 9.14
C LYS A 10 -0.98 13.09 7.87
N GLY A 11 -1.81 14.10 7.71
CA GLY A 11 -1.75 15.02 6.56
C GLY A 11 -2.36 14.43 5.28
N ALA A 12 -1.92 14.95 4.14
CA ALA A 12 -2.48 14.62 2.83
C ALA A 12 -2.10 13.20 2.38
N VAL A 13 -3.05 12.51 1.74
CA VAL A 13 -2.81 11.19 1.13
C VAL A 13 -1.98 11.37 -0.14
N HIS A 14 -0.88 10.63 -0.25
CA HIS A 14 -0.12 10.60 -1.50
C HIS A 14 -0.80 9.64 -2.47
N SER A 15 -1.40 10.18 -3.52
CA SER A 15 -2.19 9.41 -4.47
C SER A 15 -1.53 9.35 -5.84
N GLY A 16 -1.16 8.15 -6.27
CA GLY A 16 -0.65 7.86 -7.60
C GLY A 16 -1.71 7.26 -8.53
N LYS A 17 -1.31 6.93 -9.77
CA LYS A 17 -2.21 6.35 -10.79
C LYS A 17 -2.87 5.04 -10.32
N VAL A 18 -2.13 4.22 -9.56
CA VAL A 18 -2.53 2.84 -9.21
C VAL A 18 -2.41 2.50 -7.73
N ARG A 19 -1.77 3.35 -6.92
CA ARG A 19 -1.55 3.16 -5.48
C ARG A 19 -1.73 4.47 -4.74
N SER A 20 -2.16 4.37 -3.48
CA SER A 20 -2.27 5.50 -2.56
C SER A 20 -1.57 5.15 -1.25
N VAL A 21 -0.88 6.12 -0.65
CA VAL A 21 -0.13 5.97 0.60
C VAL A 21 -0.73 6.90 1.65
N TYR A 22 -1.17 6.31 2.75
CA TYR A 22 -1.74 6.97 3.92
C TYR A 22 -0.70 6.89 5.03
N TRP A 23 -0.05 8.01 5.34
CA TRP A 23 0.87 8.08 6.48
C TRP A 23 0.08 8.00 7.78
N LEU A 24 0.49 7.17 8.72
CA LEU A 24 -0.19 7.06 10.00
C LEU A 24 0.19 8.22 10.92
N THR A 25 -0.70 8.53 11.86
CA THR A 25 -0.36 9.46 12.95
C THR A 25 0.75 8.87 13.81
N ASP A 26 1.52 9.71 14.51
CA ASP A 26 2.60 9.24 15.39
C ASP A 26 2.05 8.30 16.48
N ALA A 27 0.86 8.60 17.00
CA ALA A 27 0.16 7.78 17.97
C ALA A 27 -0.26 6.41 17.38
N ASP A 28 -0.77 6.38 16.15
CA ASP A 28 -1.13 5.11 15.49
C ASP A 28 0.10 4.29 15.12
N SER A 29 1.18 4.93 14.68
CA SER A 29 2.46 4.27 14.37
C SER A 29 3.03 3.61 15.63
N ALA A 30 3.17 4.37 16.73
CA ALA A 30 3.68 3.86 17.99
C ALA A 30 2.83 2.70 18.54
N ARG A 31 1.50 2.85 18.47
CA ARG A 31 0.56 1.79 18.88
C ARG A 31 0.74 0.53 18.04
N LEU A 32 0.83 0.64 16.72
CA LEU A 32 0.98 -0.52 15.84
C LEU A 32 2.34 -1.21 16.00
N ILE A 33 3.44 -0.46 16.17
CA ILE A 33 4.76 -1.04 16.44
C ILE A 33 4.70 -1.88 17.72
N ALA A 34 4.07 -1.36 18.78
CA ALA A 34 3.89 -2.09 20.02
C ALA A 34 2.92 -3.28 19.88
N ASP A 35 1.76 -3.11 19.25
CA ASP A 35 0.74 -4.17 19.15
C ASP A 35 1.17 -5.31 18.22
N LYS A 36 1.90 -5.00 17.13
CA LYS A 36 2.32 -5.95 16.10
C LYS A 36 3.75 -6.42 16.24
N GLN A 37 4.50 -5.86 17.19
CA GLN A 37 5.91 -6.20 17.46
C GLN A 37 6.75 -6.07 16.19
N TYR A 38 6.58 -4.96 15.47
CA TYR A 38 7.42 -4.66 14.31
C TYR A 38 8.86 -4.40 14.77
N ASP A 39 9.84 -4.98 14.09
CA ASP A 39 11.26 -4.81 14.39
C ASP A 39 11.79 -3.47 13.87
N VAL A 40 11.20 -2.38 14.39
CA VAL A 40 11.56 -1.00 14.07
C VAL A 40 11.50 -0.15 15.35
N PRO A 41 12.28 0.93 15.44
CA PRO A 41 12.20 1.84 16.59
C PRO A 41 10.78 2.38 16.80
N HIS A 42 10.35 2.58 18.07
CA HIS A 42 9.01 3.07 18.40
C HIS A 42 8.62 4.43 17.76
N GLY A 43 9.60 5.26 17.42
CA GLY A 43 9.38 6.54 16.75
C GLY A 43 9.27 6.45 15.23
N THR A 44 9.31 5.25 14.65
CA THR A 44 9.27 5.06 13.19
C THR A 44 7.89 5.39 12.66
N GLU A 45 7.82 6.25 11.64
CA GLU A 45 6.58 6.53 10.94
C GLU A 45 6.16 5.33 10.09
N LEU A 46 4.92 4.89 10.30
CA LEU A 46 4.32 3.83 9.49
C LEU A 46 3.35 4.40 8.46
N ALA A 47 3.13 3.66 7.38
CA ALA A 47 2.15 4.01 6.36
C ALA A 47 1.34 2.79 5.92
N ILE A 48 0.12 3.05 5.45
CA ILE A 48 -0.71 2.06 4.77
C ILE A 48 -0.67 2.33 3.27
N MET A 49 -0.19 1.36 2.51
CA MET A 49 -0.24 1.38 1.05
C MET A 49 -1.48 0.63 0.56
N VAL A 50 -2.31 1.31 -0.22
CA VAL A 50 -3.50 0.74 -0.84
C VAL A 50 -3.24 0.54 -2.33
N ILE A 51 -3.37 -0.70 -2.81
CA ILE A 51 -3.22 -1.06 -4.23
C ILE A 51 -4.61 -1.18 -4.86
N SER A 52 -4.83 -0.44 -5.95
CA SER A 52 -6.09 -0.50 -6.71
C SER A 52 -6.05 -1.54 -7.82
N ASP A 53 -7.22 -1.93 -8.31
CA ASP A 53 -7.38 -2.74 -9.52
C ASP A 53 -7.09 -1.97 -10.82
N ARG A 54 -6.82 -0.66 -10.75
CA ARG A 54 -6.48 0.16 -11.92
C ARG A 54 -5.14 -0.24 -12.50
N ILE A 55 -5.06 -0.31 -13.84
CA ILE A 55 -3.84 -0.58 -14.58
C ILE A 55 -3.54 0.61 -15.49
N SER A 56 -2.26 0.95 -15.60
CA SER A 56 -1.78 2.01 -16.48
C SER A 56 -0.59 1.53 -17.27
N ALA A 57 -0.49 1.95 -18.52
CA ALA A 57 0.69 1.79 -19.36
C ALA A 57 0.97 3.14 -20.03
N PHE A 58 2.21 3.61 -19.96
CA PHE A 58 2.59 4.97 -20.35
C PHE A 58 1.73 6.03 -19.64
N ASP A 59 1.18 6.98 -20.39
CA ASP A 59 0.30 8.03 -19.87
C ASP A 59 -1.18 7.65 -19.84
N CYS A 60 -1.50 6.42 -20.26
CA CYS A 60 -2.87 5.93 -20.27
C CYS A 60 -3.21 5.18 -18.97
N ILE A 61 -4.33 5.55 -18.35
CA ILE A 61 -5.03 4.69 -17.39
C ILE A 61 -6.03 3.89 -18.21
N TRP A 62 -5.85 2.58 -18.23
CA TRP A 62 -6.70 1.70 -19.01
C TRP A 62 -8.08 1.58 -18.37
N GLN A 63 -9.11 1.62 -19.21
CA GLN A 63 -10.50 1.31 -18.87
C GLN A 63 -10.92 0.12 -19.74
N GLY A 64 -11.49 -0.89 -19.10
CA GLY A 64 -12.04 -2.04 -19.79
C GLY A 64 -13.41 -1.75 -20.37
N GLU A 65 -13.87 -2.66 -21.23
CA GLU A 65 -15.23 -2.63 -21.77
C GLU A 65 -16.28 -2.76 -20.64
N ASN A 66 -17.51 -2.35 -20.91
CA ASN A 66 -18.65 -2.43 -19.98
C ASN A 66 -18.44 -1.66 -18.65
N GLY A 67 -17.63 -0.59 -18.66
CA GLY A 67 -17.44 0.28 -17.50
C GLY A 67 -16.45 -0.24 -16.46
N LEU A 68 -15.65 -1.25 -16.80
CA LEU A 68 -14.59 -1.76 -15.91
C LEU A 68 -13.48 -0.73 -15.74
N ASN A 69 -13.28 -0.25 -14.52
CA ASN A 69 -12.22 0.69 -14.17
C ASN A 69 -10.94 -0.01 -13.69
N GLY A 70 -10.39 -0.87 -14.55
CA GLY A 70 -9.20 -1.68 -14.27
C GLY A 70 -9.44 -3.18 -14.40
N VAL A 71 -8.49 -3.98 -13.89
CA VAL A 71 -8.52 -5.44 -13.94
C VAL A 71 -8.95 -5.98 -12.57
N PRO A 72 -10.16 -6.56 -12.45
CA PRO A 72 -10.66 -7.10 -11.19
C PRO A 72 -9.68 -8.08 -10.55
N GLY A 73 -9.39 -7.88 -9.26
CA GLY A 73 -8.49 -8.76 -8.48
C GLY A 73 -6.99 -8.50 -8.70
N LYS A 74 -6.62 -7.55 -9.55
CA LYS A 74 -5.20 -7.19 -9.76
C LYS A 74 -4.55 -6.67 -8.48
N GLY A 75 -5.24 -5.85 -7.70
CA GLY A 75 -4.72 -5.32 -6.43
C GLY A 75 -4.38 -6.45 -5.46
N ILE A 76 -5.26 -7.44 -5.34
CA ILE A 76 -5.06 -8.63 -4.51
C ILE A 76 -3.85 -9.43 -5.03
N ALA A 77 -3.83 -9.74 -6.33
CA ALA A 77 -2.75 -10.50 -6.93
C ALA A 77 -1.38 -9.82 -6.74
N LEU A 78 -1.29 -8.51 -6.99
CA LEU A 78 -0.06 -7.75 -6.81
C LEU A 78 0.38 -7.68 -5.34
N ASN A 79 -0.56 -7.55 -4.42
CA ASN A 79 -0.24 -7.54 -2.99
C ASN A 79 0.32 -8.91 -2.54
N SER A 80 -0.28 -10.01 -3.00
CA SER A 80 0.18 -11.37 -2.69
C SER A 80 1.56 -11.66 -3.29
N VAL A 81 1.81 -11.24 -4.54
CA VAL A 81 3.13 -11.39 -5.18
C VAL A 81 4.18 -10.56 -4.44
N ALA A 82 3.88 -9.31 -4.08
CA ALA A 82 4.80 -8.47 -3.32
C ALA A 82 5.14 -9.08 -1.95
N ALA A 83 4.12 -9.54 -1.22
CA ALA A 83 4.32 -10.19 0.09
C ALA A 83 5.20 -11.45 -0.03
N HIS A 84 5.00 -12.26 -1.07
CA HIS A 84 5.84 -13.42 -1.34
C HIS A 84 7.31 -13.03 -1.54
N TRP A 85 7.58 -12.03 -2.38
CA TRP A 85 8.96 -11.57 -2.62
C TRP A 85 9.60 -10.91 -1.40
N PHE A 86 8.86 -10.09 -0.64
CA PHE A 86 9.39 -9.49 0.59
C PHE A 86 9.79 -10.57 1.59
N LYS A 87 9.00 -11.62 1.74
CA LYS A 87 9.37 -12.77 2.57
C LYS A 87 10.65 -13.44 2.08
N LEU A 88 10.80 -13.68 0.77
CA LEU A 88 12.01 -14.29 0.23
C LEU A 88 13.26 -13.40 0.41
N PHE A 89 13.10 -12.09 0.31
CA PHE A 89 14.20 -11.16 0.57
C PHE A 89 14.60 -11.15 2.05
N ASP A 90 13.63 -11.19 2.96
CA ASP A 90 13.88 -11.31 4.40
C ASP A 90 14.60 -12.63 4.74
N ASP A 91 14.07 -13.76 4.25
CA ASP A 91 14.66 -15.09 4.43
C ASP A 91 16.10 -15.17 3.85
N ALA A 92 16.42 -14.34 2.85
CA ALA A 92 17.75 -14.26 2.23
C ALA A 92 18.69 -13.21 2.87
N GLY A 93 18.24 -12.47 3.89
CA GLY A 93 19.02 -11.37 4.49
C GLY A 93 19.21 -10.17 3.57
N LEU A 94 18.30 -9.98 2.60
CA LEU A 94 18.28 -8.87 1.65
C LEU A 94 17.27 -7.79 2.04
N ALA A 95 16.36 -8.08 2.97
CA ALA A 95 15.56 -7.06 3.65
C ALA A 95 16.39 -6.45 4.79
N GLY A 96 16.29 -5.13 4.97
CA GLY A 96 16.98 -4.38 6.02
C GLY A 96 16.00 -3.67 6.94
#